data_AF-A0AAI9VGZ8-F1
#
_entry.id   AF-A0AAI9VGZ8-F1
#
_cell.length_a   1.000
_cell.length_b   1.000
_cell.length_c   1.000
_cell.angle_alpha   90.00
_cell.angle_beta   90.00
_cell.angle_gamma   90.00
#
_symmetry.space_group_name_H-M   'P 1'
#
loop_
_entity.id
_entity.type
_entity.pdbx_description
1 polymer ?
#
loop_
_entity_poly.entity_id
_entity_poly.type
_entity_poly.pdbx_seq_one_letter_code
_entity_poly.pdbx_strand_id
1 'polypeptide(L)'
;MMAMSNNDASHFYLNPVAFFFLVTGTLPLERVQYIGIIVNGGYYNTTFWLRGDFQGDVKIRLLSNETDVEHGWAIIPVDSKADSWTRYEAGFWTTAAADGNNLWVFEILAETLTSESINLGYPTLFPPTFKGRENSLTVDLSEALVNLKPQFLRFPGGNNLERGGPHDHWKWNETIGSLESRPGRWGRASLHLDWCEDMSLEPILDVWAGLGLAGLPPLVGDELEPYVEDAIRKIEFVIGDIDTSGGALRASLGHPDPYQLNFVEVGNEDNLAGGCESYKQRFVQFFDAIKEAYPQITVLTSTSDRACLPDPIPEGAWLDFHDYNVPENYINAYDFYDDWDRAHPVFIGEYARWGVKWSDMRGACSEAVYMMGWERNADVIKLAAYAPTLQNYDPVNGQWTARHRFSHSIYMLC
;
A
#
# COMPACT_ATOMS: atom_id res chain seq x y z
N MET A 1 -10.07 12.88 -21.16
CA MET A 1 -10.51 11.92 -22.20
C MET A 1 -9.27 11.19 -22.69
N MET A 2 -9.10 9.94 -22.28
CA MET A 2 -8.15 9.01 -22.89
C MET A 2 -8.80 7.62 -22.79
N ALA A 3 -9.08 7.00 -23.93
CA ALA A 3 -9.62 5.65 -24.00
C ALA A 3 -8.47 4.67 -23.71
N MET A 4 -8.61 3.85 -22.68
CA MET A 4 -7.70 2.74 -22.43
C MET A 4 -8.23 1.50 -23.16
N SER A 5 -7.38 0.87 -23.96
CA SER A 5 -7.68 -0.34 -24.72
C SER A 5 -7.66 -1.58 -23.82
N ASN A 6 -8.37 -2.64 -24.24
CA ASN A 6 -8.60 -3.89 -23.51
C ASN A 6 -7.35 -4.74 -23.17
N ASN A 7 -6.13 -4.22 -23.25
CA ASN A 7 -4.90 -5.01 -23.10
C ASN A 7 -4.09 -4.76 -21.82
N ASP A 8 -4.47 -3.82 -20.95
CA ASP A 8 -3.68 -3.49 -19.75
C ASP A 8 -4.32 -3.97 -18.43
N ALA A 9 -4.67 -5.26 -18.37
CA ALA A 9 -5.20 -5.92 -17.16
C ALA A 9 -4.11 -6.52 -16.25
N SER A 10 -2.87 -6.03 -16.31
CA SER A 10 -1.71 -6.60 -15.60
C SER A 10 -1.19 -5.69 -14.48
N HIS A 11 -2.03 -5.31 -13.51
CA HIS A 11 -1.58 -4.52 -12.36
C HIS A 11 -2.11 -5.04 -11.00
N PHE A 12 -1.23 -5.81 -10.33
CA PHE A 12 -1.05 -6.07 -8.90
C PHE A 12 -2.28 -6.43 -8.02
N TYR A 13 -2.44 -7.74 -7.79
CA TYR A 13 -3.41 -8.35 -6.89
C TYR A 13 -2.84 -8.48 -5.46
N LEU A 14 -3.12 -7.54 -4.57
CA LEU A 14 -2.98 -7.72 -3.11
C LEU A 14 -4.19 -7.17 -2.31
N ASN A 15 -5.26 -6.75 -3.00
CA ASN A 15 -6.56 -6.46 -2.39
C ASN A 15 -7.67 -6.47 -3.46
N PRO A 16 -8.95 -6.63 -3.08
CA PRO A 16 -10.08 -6.80 -3.99
C PRO A 16 -10.15 -5.70 -5.05
N VAL A 17 -10.55 -6.16 -6.23
CA VAL A 17 -10.33 -5.44 -7.47
C VAL A 17 -11.41 -4.38 -7.61
N ALA A 18 -11.03 -3.10 -7.55
CA ALA A 18 -11.85 -2.03 -8.10
C ALA A 18 -11.39 -1.75 -9.52
N PHE A 19 -12.32 -1.84 -10.45
CA PHE A 19 -12.09 -1.69 -11.87
C PHE A 19 -12.48 -0.26 -12.30
N PHE A 20 -11.64 0.43 -13.06
CA PHE A 20 -11.98 1.73 -13.64
C PHE A 20 -12.21 1.58 -15.14
N PHE A 21 -13.44 1.78 -15.61
CA PHE A 21 -13.74 1.75 -17.04
C PHE A 21 -14.72 2.84 -17.46
N LEU A 22 -14.48 3.35 -18.67
CA LEU A 22 -15.42 4.14 -19.44
C LEU A 22 -15.90 3.23 -20.57
N VAL A 23 -17.12 2.69 -20.47
CA VAL A 23 -17.73 1.93 -21.56
C VAL A 23 -18.28 2.95 -22.57
N THR A 24 -17.48 3.34 -23.56
CA THR A 24 -17.95 4.14 -24.70
C THR A 24 -18.07 3.28 -25.95
N GLY A 25 -19.31 3.11 -26.41
CA GLY A 25 -19.64 2.66 -27.77
C GLY A 25 -19.80 1.15 -27.96
N THR A 26 -21.00 0.77 -28.42
CA THR A 26 -21.41 -0.48 -29.10
C THR A 26 -20.43 -1.65 -29.07
N LEU A 27 -20.24 -2.26 -27.90
CA LEU A 27 -19.98 -3.70 -27.82
C LEU A 27 -21.34 -4.40 -27.98
N PRO A 28 -21.42 -5.62 -28.54
CA PRO A 28 -22.59 -6.46 -28.32
C PRO A 28 -22.75 -6.60 -26.80
N LEU A 29 -23.83 -6.03 -26.28
CA LEU A 29 -24.01 -5.54 -24.92
C LEU A 29 -24.24 -6.64 -23.86
N GLU A 30 -23.73 -7.85 -24.08
CA GLU A 30 -24.16 -9.00 -23.29
C GLU A 30 -23.21 -9.33 -22.13
N ARG A 31 -21.91 -8.95 -22.19
CA ARG A 31 -20.94 -9.43 -21.19
C ARG A 31 -19.69 -8.56 -21.00
N VAL A 32 -19.40 -8.14 -19.77
CA VAL A 32 -18.07 -7.64 -19.32
C VAL A 32 -17.42 -8.70 -18.43
N GLN A 33 -16.11 -8.94 -18.58
CA GLN A 33 -15.40 -10.03 -17.90
C GLN A 33 -14.03 -9.61 -17.35
N TYR A 34 -13.63 -10.19 -16.22
CA TYR A 34 -12.27 -10.05 -15.65
C TYR A 34 -11.70 -11.40 -15.23
N ILE A 35 -10.45 -11.69 -15.58
CA ILE A 35 -9.79 -12.99 -15.38
C ILE A 35 -8.91 -12.97 -14.12
N GLY A 36 -8.73 -14.13 -13.48
CA GLY A 36 -7.77 -14.32 -12.40
C GLY A 36 -8.35 -14.17 -11.00
N ILE A 37 -9.67 -14.35 -10.86
CA ILE A 37 -10.35 -14.20 -9.57
C ILE A 37 -10.17 -15.47 -8.73
N ILE A 38 -9.61 -15.31 -7.54
CA ILE A 38 -9.57 -16.38 -6.54
C ILE A 38 -10.96 -16.51 -5.90
N VAL A 39 -11.55 -17.70 -6.01
CA VAL A 39 -12.86 -18.02 -5.41
C VAL A 39 -12.66 -19.08 -4.33
N ASN A 40 -12.51 -18.66 -3.08
CA ASN A 40 -12.25 -19.55 -1.94
C ASN A 40 -13.53 -19.94 -1.17
N GLY A 41 -14.70 -19.69 -1.77
CA GLY A 41 -15.98 -19.82 -1.09
C GLY A 41 -16.28 -18.64 -0.18
N GLY A 42 -17.47 -18.65 0.44
CA GLY A 42 -17.91 -17.58 1.34
C GLY A 42 -18.75 -16.51 0.65
N TYR A 43 -19.05 -15.44 1.39
CA TYR A 43 -19.94 -14.37 0.93
C TYR A 43 -19.14 -13.27 0.25
N TYR A 44 -19.49 -12.98 -1.00
CA TYR A 44 -18.88 -11.91 -1.80
C TYR A 44 -19.85 -10.73 -1.87
N ASN A 45 -19.31 -9.51 -1.84
CA ASN A 45 -20.07 -8.29 -2.07
C ASN A 45 -19.58 -7.61 -3.35
N THR A 46 -20.49 -7.08 -4.15
CA THR A 46 -20.17 -6.35 -5.37
C THR A 46 -20.93 -5.04 -5.37
N THR A 47 -20.25 -3.99 -5.81
CA THR A 47 -20.86 -2.68 -6.03
C THR A 47 -20.54 -2.22 -7.45
N PHE A 48 -21.41 -1.44 -8.04
CA PHE A 48 -21.14 -0.78 -9.32
C PHE A 48 -22.07 0.42 -9.50
N TRP A 49 -21.72 1.29 -10.43
CA TRP A 49 -22.52 2.44 -10.81
C TRP A 49 -23.01 2.28 -12.25
N LEU A 50 -24.27 2.64 -12.49
CA LEU A 50 -24.81 2.72 -13.84
C LEU A 50 -25.28 4.14 -14.16
N ARG A 51 -25.06 4.57 -15.41
CA ARG A 51 -25.67 5.76 -16.00
C ARG A 51 -26.14 5.46 -17.42
N GLY A 52 -27.42 5.66 -17.67
CA GLY A 52 -28.13 5.27 -18.89
C GLY A 52 -29.57 4.91 -18.55
N ASP A 53 -30.53 5.16 -19.45
CA ASP A 53 -31.93 4.81 -19.23
C ASP A 53 -32.09 3.29 -19.41
N PHE A 54 -32.06 2.57 -18.29
CA PHE A 54 -32.15 1.12 -18.25
C PHE A 54 -32.94 0.67 -17.02
N GLN A 55 -33.99 -0.10 -17.29
CA GLN A 55 -34.77 -0.80 -16.27
C GLN A 55 -34.79 -2.29 -16.62
N GLY A 56 -34.26 -3.11 -15.72
CA GLY A 56 -34.14 -4.55 -15.95
C GLY A 56 -33.26 -5.21 -14.91
N ASP A 57 -32.84 -6.43 -15.20
CA ASP A 57 -32.03 -7.24 -14.31
C ASP A 57 -30.58 -7.32 -14.81
N VAL A 58 -29.64 -7.11 -13.89
CA VAL A 58 -28.21 -7.38 -14.10
C VAL A 58 -27.84 -8.64 -13.34
N LYS A 59 -27.24 -9.62 -14.01
CA LYS A 59 -26.61 -10.77 -13.37
C LYS A 59 -25.13 -10.52 -13.17
N ILE A 60 -24.68 -10.59 -11.92
CA ILE A 60 -23.26 -10.69 -11.57
C ILE A 60 -22.96 -12.14 -11.23
N ARG A 61 -21.88 -12.70 -11.77
CA ARG A 61 -21.50 -14.10 -11.51
C ARG A 61 -19.99 -14.31 -11.50
N LEU A 62 -19.57 -15.30 -10.74
CA LEU A 62 -18.22 -15.86 -10.75
C LEU A 62 -18.24 -17.21 -11.44
N LEU A 63 -17.39 -17.40 -12.44
CA LEU A 63 -17.38 -18.63 -13.24
C LEU A 63 -15.96 -19.08 -13.62
N SER A 64 -15.76 -20.39 -13.75
CA SER A 64 -14.51 -20.94 -14.26
C SER A 64 -14.29 -20.50 -15.72
N ASN A 65 -13.11 -19.95 -16.02
CA ASN A 65 -12.75 -19.53 -17.37
C ASN A 65 -12.63 -20.70 -18.37
N GLU A 66 -12.43 -21.93 -17.85
CA GLU A 66 -12.22 -23.12 -18.69
C GLU A 66 -13.49 -23.94 -18.89
N THR A 67 -14.33 -24.03 -17.86
CA THR A 67 -15.46 -24.96 -17.84
C THR A 67 -16.82 -24.27 -17.80
N ASP A 68 -16.87 -22.95 -17.67
CA ASP A 68 -18.08 -22.15 -17.42
C ASP A 68 -18.87 -22.57 -16.16
N VAL A 69 -18.28 -23.39 -15.27
CA VAL A 69 -18.89 -23.74 -13.99
C VAL A 69 -19.10 -22.47 -13.15
N GLU A 70 -20.34 -22.21 -12.78
CA GLU A 70 -20.72 -21.06 -11.95
C GLU A 70 -20.46 -21.35 -10.47
N HIS A 71 -19.63 -20.52 -9.85
CA HIS A 71 -19.25 -20.64 -8.44
C HIS A 71 -20.17 -19.82 -7.51
N GLY A 72 -20.85 -18.80 -8.04
CA GLY A 72 -21.82 -17.98 -7.30
C GLY A 72 -22.31 -16.81 -8.15
N TRP A 73 -23.49 -16.28 -7.81
CA TRP A 73 -24.12 -15.21 -8.59
C TRP A 73 -25.17 -14.43 -7.79
N ALA A 74 -25.47 -13.22 -8.27
CA ALA A 74 -26.62 -12.42 -7.87
C ALA A 74 -27.34 -11.85 -9.09
N ILE A 75 -28.66 -11.73 -9.00
CA ILE A 75 -29.47 -10.95 -9.94
C ILE A 75 -29.92 -9.68 -9.22
N ILE A 76 -29.71 -8.54 -9.88
CA ILE A 76 -29.86 -7.22 -9.30
C ILE A 76 -30.84 -6.45 -10.17
N PRO A 77 -32.06 -6.16 -9.68
CA PRO A 77 -32.97 -5.28 -10.37
C PRO A 77 -32.38 -3.87 -10.34
N VAL A 78 -32.28 -3.25 -11.52
CA VAL A 78 -31.74 -1.90 -11.69
C VAL A 78 -32.78 -0.98 -12.35
N ASP A 79 -32.73 0.28 -11.97
CA ASP A 79 -33.50 1.38 -12.57
C ASP A 79 -32.60 2.61 -12.66
N SER A 80 -31.71 2.63 -13.66
CA SER A 80 -30.77 3.73 -13.88
C SER A 80 -31.35 4.77 -14.83
N LYS A 81 -30.85 6.01 -14.71
CA LYS A 81 -31.27 7.16 -15.51
C LYS A 81 -30.14 7.66 -16.41
N ALA A 82 -30.47 8.26 -17.53
CA ALA A 82 -29.49 8.80 -18.49
C ALA A 82 -28.64 9.94 -17.92
N ASP A 83 -29.19 10.76 -17.03
CA ASP A 83 -28.59 12.00 -16.54
C ASP A 83 -27.85 11.88 -15.21
N SER A 84 -27.89 10.71 -14.56
CA SER A 84 -27.34 10.52 -13.22
C SER A 84 -26.74 9.13 -13.03
N TRP A 85 -25.63 9.09 -12.28
CA TRP A 85 -25.02 7.84 -11.83
C TRP A 85 -25.81 7.28 -10.64
N THR A 86 -26.22 6.02 -10.73
CA THR A 86 -26.93 5.30 -9.66
C THR A 86 -26.07 4.13 -9.18
N ARG A 87 -25.84 4.03 -7.87
CA ARG A 87 -25.08 2.93 -7.25
C ARG A 87 -25.98 1.73 -7.03
N TYR A 88 -25.45 0.55 -7.34
CA TYR A 88 -26.06 -0.75 -7.06
C TYR A 88 -25.10 -1.59 -6.24
N GLU A 89 -25.66 -2.45 -5.42
CA GLU A 89 -24.92 -3.35 -4.55
C GLU A 89 -25.68 -4.65 -4.38
N ALA A 90 -24.94 -5.76 -4.36
CA ALA A 90 -25.48 -7.06 -4.01
C ALA A 90 -24.37 -7.94 -3.46
N GLY A 91 -24.75 -8.90 -2.61
CA GLY A 91 -23.84 -9.97 -2.25
C GLY A 91 -24.43 -11.34 -2.50
N PHE A 92 -23.54 -12.32 -2.61
CA PHE A 92 -23.88 -13.70 -2.95
C PHE A 92 -22.88 -14.67 -2.35
N TRP A 93 -23.39 -15.85 -2.00
CA TRP A 93 -22.56 -16.96 -1.54
C TRP A 93 -21.89 -17.66 -2.71
N THR A 94 -20.65 -18.07 -2.50
CA THR A 94 -19.86 -18.80 -3.49
C THR A 94 -19.43 -20.17 -2.95
N THR A 95 -19.26 -21.11 -3.87
CA THR A 95 -18.52 -22.36 -3.64
C THR A 95 -17.08 -22.19 -4.10
N ALA A 96 -16.12 -22.76 -3.36
CA ALA A 96 -14.71 -22.67 -3.73
C ALA A 96 -14.45 -23.27 -5.13
N ALA A 97 -13.64 -22.57 -5.92
CA ALA A 97 -13.12 -23.05 -7.20
C ALA A 97 -11.88 -23.93 -6.99
N ALA A 98 -11.51 -24.69 -8.01
CA ALA A 98 -10.33 -25.57 -7.97
C ALA A 98 -9.01 -24.78 -8.11
N ASP A 99 -9.05 -23.64 -8.79
CA ASP A 99 -7.91 -22.77 -9.05
C ASP A 99 -8.35 -21.30 -9.16
N GLY A 100 -7.40 -20.40 -9.43
CA GLY A 100 -7.64 -18.96 -9.58
C GLY A 100 -8.04 -18.50 -10.99
N ASN A 101 -8.24 -19.42 -11.96
CA ASN A 101 -8.60 -19.10 -13.33
C ASN A 101 -10.13 -18.90 -13.46
N ASN A 102 -10.67 -17.96 -12.70
CA ASN A 102 -12.09 -17.63 -12.71
C ASN A 102 -12.34 -16.21 -13.23
N LEU A 103 -13.56 -16.02 -13.71
CA LEU A 103 -14.06 -14.80 -14.30
C LEU A 103 -15.07 -14.13 -13.36
N TRP A 104 -14.95 -12.83 -13.12
CA TRP A 104 -16.09 -12.01 -12.75
C TRP A 104 -16.83 -11.57 -14.00
N VAL A 105 -18.14 -11.70 -14.01
CA VAL A 105 -18.97 -11.41 -15.18
C VAL A 105 -20.16 -10.54 -14.83
N PHE A 106 -20.31 -9.44 -15.57
CA PHE A 106 -21.49 -8.59 -15.59
C PHE A 106 -22.30 -8.88 -16.86
N GLU A 107 -23.56 -9.25 -16.69
CA GLU A 107 -24.49 -9.61 -17.77
C GLU A 107 -25.81 -8.86 -17.60
N ILE A 108 -26.32 -8.28 -18.69
CA ILE A 108 -27.65 -7.68 -18.74
C ILE A 108 -28.63 -8.76 -19.18
N LEU A 109 -29.65 -9.06 -18.36
CA LEU A 109 -30.61 -10.14 -18.64
C LEU A 109 -31.86 -9.67 -19.41
N ALA A 110 -32.05 -8.36 -19.58
CA ALA A 110 -33.27 -7.81 -20.17
C ALA A 110 -33.03 -7.22 -21.58
N GLU A 111 -33.97 -7.47 -22.49
CA GLU A 111 -34.00 -6.91 -23.86
C GLU A 111 -34.40 -5.41 -23.90
N THR A 112 -34.57 -4.77 -22.74
CA THR A 112 -35.25 -3.47 -22.55
C THR A 112 -34.33 -2.25 -22.53
N LEU A 113 -33.12 -2.36 -23.10
CA LEU A 113 -32.25 -1.20 -23.28
C LEU A 113 -32.93 -0.18 -24.21
N THR A 114 -33.52 0.86 -23.62
CA THR A 114 -34.12 1.97 -24.38
C THR A 114 -33.05 2.91 -24.95
N SER A 115 -31.84 2.90 -24.38
CA SER A 115 -30.65 3.56 -24.91
C SER A 115 -29.75 2.56 -25.64
N GLU A 116 -29.08 3.01 -26.71
CA GLU A 116 -28.11 2.18 -27.46
C GLU A 116 -26.88 1.75 -26.62
N SER A 117 -26.72 2.33 -25.41
CA SER A 117 -25.63 2.00 -24.48
C SER A 117 -25.98 2.34 -23.04
N ILE A 118 -25.28 1.70 -22.10
CA ILE A 118 -25.25 2.02 -20.67
C ILE A 118 -23.80 2.22 -20.24
N ASN A 119 -23.55 3.19 -19.36
CA ASN A 119 -22.23 3.39 -18.78
C ASN A 119 -22.14 2.56 -17.49
N LEU A 120 -21.15 1.69 -17.39
CA LEU A 120 -20.75 1.01 -16.16
C LEU A 120 -19.58 1.77 -15.52
N GLY A 121 -19.70 2.10 -14.25
CA GLY A 121 -18.68 2.82 -13.49
C GLY A 121 -18.29 2.07 -12.22
N TYR A 122 -16.99 2.06 -11.93
CA TYR A 122 -16.43 1.59 -10.66
C TYR A 122 -16.96 0.23 -10.15
N PRO A 123 -16.98 -0.87 -10.95
CA PRO A 123 -17.35 -2.15 -10.41
C PRO A 123 -16.32 -2.63 -9.39
N THR A 124 -16.80 -3.17 -8.28
CA THR A 124 -16.00 -3.78 -7.23
C THR A 124 -16.48 -5.20 -6.95
N LEU A 125 -15.57 -6.05 -6.50
CA LEU A 125 -15.89 -7.36 -5.96
C LEU A 125 -14.99 -7.63 -4.77
N PHE A 126 -15.60 -7.84 -3.61
CA PHE A 126 -14.96 -8.07 -2.33
C PHE A 126 -15.29 -9.47 -1.82
N PRO A 127 -14.29 -10.34 -1.58
CA PRO A 127 -14.48 -11.53 -0.76
C PRO A 127 -14.63 -11.14 0.72
N PRO A 128 -14.84 -12.10 1.64
CA PRO A 128 -14.68 -11.83 3.07
C PRO A 128 -13.29 -11.25 3.37
N THR A 129 -13.29 -10.15 4.12
CA THR A 129 -12.07 -9.43 4.51
C THR A 129 -11.73 -9.66 5.98
N PHE A 130 -10.47 -9.43 6.33
CA PHE A 130 -10.00 -9.57 7.70
C PHE A 130 -10.78 -8.68 8.67
N LYS A 131 -11.22 -9.29 9.78
CA LYS A 131 -12.15 -8.70 10.77
C LYS A 131 -13.43 -8.07 10.18
N GLY A 132 -13.80 -8.39 8.95
CA GLY A 132 -14.96 -7.83 8.28
C GLY A 132 -14.83 -6.34 7.91
N ARG A 133 -13.61 -5.79 7.86
CA ARG A 133 -13.40 -4.40 7.43
C ARG A 133 -13.67 -4.23 5.94
N GLU A 134 -14.50 -3.27 5.57
CA GLU A 134 -14.67 -2.88 4.17
C GLU A 134 -13.33 -2.38 3.60
N ASN A 135 -13.09 -2.64 2.31
CA ASN A 135 -11.86 -2.17 1.65
C ASN A 135 -10.55 -2.64 2.31
N SER A 136 -10.51 -3.85 2.91
CA SER A 136 -9.34 -4.40 3.61
C SER A 136 -8.81 -5.70 2.99
N LEU A 137 -7.68 -6.20 3.52
CA LEU A 137 -7.05 -7.47 3.15
C LEU A 137 -7.99 -8.65 3.24
N THR A 138 -7.75 -9.65 2.38
CA THR A 138 -8.37 -10.96 2.51
C THR A 138 -7.97 -11.61 3.83
N VAL A 139 -8.85 -12.48 4.34
CA VAL A 139 -8.65 -13.16 5.62
C VAL A 139 -7.36 -14.00 5.60
N ASP A 140 -7.14 -14.78 4.54
CA ASP A 140 -5.99 -15.68 4.40
C ASP A 140 -4.64 -14.95 4.42
N LEU A 141 -4.51 -13.85 3.67
CA LEU A 141 -3.30 -13.04 3.62
C LEU A 141 -3.04 -12.37 4.98
N SER A 142 -4.09 -11.86 5.62
CA SER A 142 -3.98 -11.24 6.94
C SER A 142 -3.60 -12.24 8.03
N GLU A 143 -4.18 -13.44 8.01
CA GLU A 143 -3.82 -14.51 8.95
C GLU A 143 -2.37 -14.97 8.73
N ALA A 144 -1.92 -15.07 7.48
CA ALA A 144 -0.52 -15.36 7.17
C ALA A 144 0.43 -14.30 7.78
N LEU A 145 0.07 -13.03 7.65
CA LEU A 145 0.83 -11.92 8.24
C LEU A 145 0.81 -11.94 9.77
N VAL A 146 -0.34 -12.13 10.40
CA VAL A 146 -0.47 -12.24 11.86
C VAL A 146 0.33 -13.43 12.41
N ASN A 147 0.39 -14.54 11.68
CA ASN A 147 1.14 -15.73 12.08
C ASN A 147 2.66 -15.51 12.09
N LEU A 148 3.17 -14.50 11.36
CA LEU A 148 4.57 -14.07 11.46
C LEU A 148 4.86 -13.35 12.79
N LYS A 149 3.81 -12.97 13.55
CA LYS A 149 3.86 -12.19 14.79
C LYS A 149 4.66 -10.88 14.67
N PRO A 150 4.46 -10.09 13.61
CA PRO A 150 5.17 -8.83 13.45
C PRO A 150 4.80 -7.88 14.60
N GLN A 151 5.73 -6.99 14.98
CA GLN A 151 5.49 -5.98 16.02
C GLN A 151 5.13 -4.62 15.42
N PHE A 152 5.50 -4.37 14.16
CA PHE A 152 5.30 -3.08 13.52
C PHE A 152 5.09 -3.21 12.01
N LEU A 153 4.64 -2.12 11.39
CA LEU A 153 4.49 -1.95 9.96
C LEU A 153 5.08 -0.60 9.52
N ARG A 154 6.09 -0.61 8.64
CA ARG A 154 6.60 0.60 7.97
C ARG A 154 5.87 0.82 6.65
N PHE A 155 5.35 2.02 6.45
CA PHE A 155 4.55 2.39 5.28
C PHE A 155 4.46 3.92 5.09
N PRO A 156 4.17 4.41 3.87
CA PRO A 156 3.81 3.71 2.65
C PRO A 156 4.99 3.45 1.70
N GLY A 157 6.22 3.46 2.21
CA GLY A 157 7.47 3.43 1.45
C GLY A 157 7.70 2.23 0.51
N GLY A 158 8.95 1.92 0.19
CA GLY A 158 10.10 2.81 0.16
C GLY A 158 9.95 3.70 -1.06
N ASN A 159 10.50 3.30 -2.20
CA ASN A 159 10.41 4.02 -3.48
C ASN A 159 8.98 4.47 -3.91
N ASN A 160 7.93 3.80 -3.42
CA ASN A 160 6.54 4.20 -3.71
C ASN A 160 6.10 5.48 -2.99
N LEU A 161 6.79 5.89 -1.92
CA LEU A 161 6.67 7.20 -1.31
C LEU A 161 7.15 8.30 -2.26
N GLU A 162 8.30 8.09 -2.91
CA GLU A 162 9.05 9.11 -3.65
C GLU A 162 8.61 9.28 -5.11
N ARG A 163 8.52 8.17 -5.85
CA ARG A 163 8.17 8.11 -7.27
C ARG A 163 8.81 9.22 -8.11
N GLY A 164 8.08 9.87 -9.03
CA GLY A 164 8.63 10.88 -9.92
C GLY A 164 9.02 12.21 -9.24
N GLY A 165 8.72 12.40 -7.96
CA GLY A 165 8.98 13.65 -7.22
C GLY A 165 7.70 14.44 -6.90
N PRO A 166 7.75 15.78 -6.82
CA PRO A 166 6.71 16.62 -6.20
C PRO A 166 5.28 16.41 -6.70
N HIS A 167 5.08 16.03 -7.95
CA HIS A 167 3.74 15.84 -8.52
C HIS A 167 3.23 14.39 -8.48
N ASP A 168 4.12 13.41 -8.26
CA ASP A 168 3.82 11.97 -8.36
C ASP A 168 4.14 11.20 -7.05
N HIS A 169 4.64 11.89 -6.02
CA HIS A 169 4.86 11.32 -4.71
C HIS A 169 3.55 10.81 -4.08
N TRP A 170 3.69 9.95 -3.07
CA TRP A 170 2.53 9.48 -2.31
C TRP A 170 1.92 10.62 -1.49
N LYS A 171 0.65 10.91 -1.74
CA LYS A 171 -0.15 11.88 -0.98
C LYS A 171 -1.18 11.15 -0.13
N TRP A 172 -1.25 11.44 1.16
CA TRP A 172 -2.14 10.73 2.10
C TRP A 172 -3.60 11.13 1.92
N ASN A 173 -3.86 12.43 1.73
CA ASN A 173 -5.19 13.01 1.61
C ASN A 173 -5.94 12.55 0.35
N GLU A 174 -5.24 12.20 -0.73
CA GLU A 174 -5.84 11.59 -1.94
C GLU A 174 -6.18 10.10 -1.76
N THR A 175 -5.88 9.54 -0.58
CA THR A 175 -6.03 8.10 -0.34
C THR A 175 -7.19 7.79 0.58
N ILE A 176 -7.62 8.73 1.43
CA ILE A 176 -8.74 8.59 2.37
C ILE A 176 -10.09 8.94 1.71
N GLY A 177 -11.21 8.77 2.43
CA GLY A 177 -12.55 9.04 1.90
C GLY A 177 -13.15 7.88 1.11
N SER A 178 -14.23 8.14 0.37
CA SER A 178 -14.88 7.11 -0.44
C SER A 178 -13.96 6.66 -1.58
N LEU A 179 -14.14 5.43 -2.04
CA LEU A 179 -13.32 4.87 -3.12
C LEU A 179 -13.45 5.67 -4.43
N GLU A 180 -14.61 6.27 -4.66
CA GLU A 180 -14.94 7.09 -5.83
C GLU A 180 -14.29 8.48 -5.80
N SER A 181 -14.02 9.04 -4.60
CA SER A 181 -13.35 10.34 -4.46
C SER A 181 -11.84 10.23 -4.51
N ARG A 182 -11.29 9.02 -4.43
CA ARG A 182 -9.84 8.78 -4.53
C ARG A 182 -9.47 8.81 -6.01
N PRO A 183 -8.70 9.80 -6.48
CA PRO A 183 -8.29 9.87 -7.89
C PRO A 183 -7.47 8.64 -8.30
N GLY A 184 -6.96 7.90 -7.30
CA GLY A 184 -6.06 6.81 -7.50
C GLY A 184 -4.69 7.32 -7.93
N ARG A 185 -3.75 6.40 -7.90
CA ARG A 185 -2.46 6.49 -8.58
C ARG A 185 -2.11 5.06 -8.96
N TRP A 186 -0.95 4.86 -9.56
CA TRP A 186 -0.39 3.52 -9.68
C TRP A 186 -0.08 2.98 -8.27
N GLY A 187 -1.06 2.32 -7.63
CA GLY A 187 -1.00 1.81 -6.24
C GLY A 187 -1.95 2.54 -5.27
N ARG A 188 -2.82 1.78 -4.58
CA ARG A 188 -3.85 2.29 -3.64
C ARG A 188 -3.24 2.64 -2.28
N ALA A 189 -3.86 3.53 -1.50
CA ALA A 189 -3.64 3.60 -0.05
C ALA A 189 -4.92 4.03 0.70
N SER A 190 -4.85 3.89 2.03
CA SER A 190 -5.78 4.17 3.15
C SER A 190 -5.94 2.98 4.09
N LEU A 191 -5.28 1.86 3.80
CA LEU A 191 -5.58 0.60 4.46
C LEU A 191 -4.63 0.29 5.62
N HIS A 192 -3.45 0.91 5.65
CA HIS A 192 -2.37 0.48 6.54
C HIS A 192 -2.62 0.76 8.03
N LEU A 193 -3.25 1.88 8.40
CA LEU A 193 -3.51 2.19 9.82
C LEU A 193 -4.53 1.24 10.44
N ASP A 194 -5.58 0.90 9.67
CA ASP A 194 -6.56 -0.10 10.08
C ASP A 194 -5.94 -1.49 10.21
N TRP A 195 -4.95 -1.83 9.37
CA TRP A 195 -4.19 -3.07 9.52
C TRP A 195 -3.34 -3.05 10.78
N CYS A 196 -2.70 -1.91 11.10
CA CYS A 196 -1.95 -1.76 12.34
C CYS A 196 -2.85 -2.01 13.55
N GLU A 197 -4.04 -1.43 13.60
CA GLU A 197 -4.98 -1.68 14.69
C GLU A 197 -5.45 -3.14 14.73
N ASP A 198 -5.84 -3.69 13.56
CA ASP A 198 -6.40 -5.03 13.49
C ASP A 198 -5.39 -6.13 13.80
N MET A 199 -4.13 -5.93 13.40
CA MET A 199 -3.04 -6.86 13.61
C MET A 199 -2.20 -6.52 14.85
N SER A 200 -2.56 -5.44 15.58
CA SER A 200 -1.87 -4.94 16.76
C SER A 200 -0.39 -4.61 16.50
N LEU A 201 -0.14 -3.83 15.45
CA LEU A 201 1.18 -3.39 14.99
C LEU A 201 1.42 -1.92 15.33
N GLU A 202 2.64 -1.59 15.70
CA GLU A 202 3.13 -0.22 15.73
C GLU A 202 3.32 0.32 14.30
N PRO A 203 2.74 1.46 13.93
CA PRO A 203 3.05 2.09 12.65
C PRO A 203 4.38 2.85 12.70
N ILE A 204 5.23 2.62 11.68
CA ILE A 204 6.31 3.54 11.30
C ILE A 204 5.81 4.28 10.06
N LEU A 205 5.51 5.57 10.24
CA LEU A 205 4.82 6.36 9.23
C LEU A 205 5.80 7.20 8.41
N ASP A 206 6.00 6.83 7.16
CA ASP A 206 6.93 7.56 6.30
C ASP A 206 6.28 8.83 5.74
N VAL A 207 7.04 9.92 5.64
CA VAL A 207 6.62 11.19 5.04
C VAL A 207 7.55 11.59 3.90
N TRP A 208 6.98 12.10 2.81
CA TRP A 208 7.77 12.47 1.64
C TRP A 208 8.62 13.71 1.93
N ALA A 209 9.94 13.60 1.74
CA ALA A 209 10.90 14.58 2.24
C ALA A 209 11.56 15.45 1.16
N GLY A 210 10.95 15.61 -0.02
CA GLY A 210 11.48 16.50 -1.06
C GLY A 210 12.28 15.83 -2.19
N LEU A 211 12.56 14.53 -2.10
CA LEU A 211 13.31 13.76 -3.10
C LEU A 211 12.39 12.93 -4.01
N GLY A 212 12.69 12.92 -5.31
CA GLY A 212 12.03 12.05 -6.28
C GLY A 212 13.03 11.25 -7.11
N LEU A 213 12.60 10.10 -7.62
CA LEU A 213 13.40 9.13 -8.37
C LEU A 213 13.49 9.43 -9.87
N ALA A 214 12.79 10.47 -10.37
CA ALA A 214 12.89 10.89 -11.78
C ALA A 214 14.14 11.75 -12.09
N GLY A 215 15.03 11.94 -11.12
CA GLY A 215 16.26 12.74 -11.29
C GLY A 215 16.03 14.26 -11.30
N LEU A 216 14.90 14.72 -10.76
CA LEU A 216 14.67 16.13 -10.50
C LEU A 216 15.50 16.58 -9.28
N PRO A 217 15.96 17.84 -9.22
CA PRO A 217 16.61 18.38 -8.03
C PRO A 217 15.71 18.24 -6.79
N PRO A 218 16.25 17.83 -5.63
CA PRO A 218 15.48 17.77 -4.39
C PRO A 218 14.96 19.16 -3.98
N LEU A 219 13.75 19.22 -3.43
CA LEU A 219 13.19 20.45 -2.88
C LEU A 219 13.83 20.79 -1.52
N VAL A 220 14.15 22.05 -1.29
CA VAL A 220 14.86 22.50 -0.08
C VAL A 220 14.31 23.85 0.40
N GLY A 221 14.48 24.15 1.70
CA GLY A 221 14.08 25.45 2.27
C GLY A 221 12.60 25.75 2.06
N ASP A 222 12.29 26.97 1.60
CA ASP A 222 10.92 27.44 1.41
C ASP A 222 10.10 26.57 0.43
N GLU A 223 10.73 25.94 -0.56
CA GLU A 223 10.05 25.06 -1.51
C GLU A 223 9.62 23.73 -0.86
N LEU A 224 10.26 23.34 0.24
CA LEU A 224 9.94 22.14 1.00
C LEU A 224 8.82 22.35 2.03
N GLU A 225 8.60 23.60 2.45
CA GLU A 225 7.68 23.94 3.53
C GLU A 225 6.25 23.38 3.36
N PRO A 226 5.62 23.41 2.17
CA PRO A 226 4.28 22.84 1.99
C PRO A 226 4.21 21.34 2.32
N TYR A 227 5.31 20.61 2.17
CA TYR A 227 5.39 19.17 2.43
C TYR A 227 5.70 18.87 3.90
N VAL A 228 6.42 19.77 4.58
CA VAL A 228 6.57 19.75 6.03
C VAL A 228 5.21 19.96 6.69
N GLU A 229 4.45 20.98 6.25
CA GLU A 229 3.10 21.19 6.73
C GLU A 229 2.16 20.01 6.43
N ASP A 230 2.28 19.39 5.25
CA ASP A 230 1.48 18.21 4.91
C ASP A 230 1.79 17.00 5.81
N ALA A 231 3.07 16.80 6.18
CA ALA A 231 3.46 15.80 7.16
C ALA A 231 2.85 16.08 8.54
N ILE A 232 2.84 17.33 9.01
CA ILE A 232 2.20 17.72 10.26
C ILE A 232 0.68 17.47 10.21
N ARG A 233 0.01 17.81 9.11
CA ARG A 233 -1.42 17.50 8.91
C ARG A 233 -1.70 16.01 8.87
N LYS A 234 -0.81 15.23 8.24
CA LYS A 234 -0.89 13.76 8.23
C LYS A 234 -0.79 13.20 9.65
N ILE A 235 0.16 13.69 10.46
CA ILE A 235 0.29 13.29 11.87
C ILE A 235 -0.95 13.71 12.66
N GLU A 236 -1.45 14.94 12.48
CA GLU A 236 -2.68 15.42 13.14
C GLU A 236 -3.90 14.54 12.78
N PHE A 237 -4.00 14.08 11.54
CA PHE A 237 -5.03 13.13 11.13
C PHE A 237 -4.92 11.80 11.89
N VAL A 238 -3.70 11.29 12.09
CA VAL A 238 -3.48 10.00 12.75
C VAL A 238 -3.72 10.09 14.26
N ILE A 239 -3.13 11.06 14.94
CA ILE A 239 -3.10 11.13 16.42
C ILE A 239 -3.79 12.34 17.04
N GLY A 240 -4.26 13.29 16.23
CA GLY A 240 -4.90 14.50 16.73
C GLY A 240 -6.22 14.22 17.44
N ASP A 241 -6.52 15.07 18.42
CA ASP A 241 -7.83 15.09 19.09
C ASP A 241 -8.95 15.35 18.08
N ILE A 242 -10.15 14.85 18.36
CA ILE A 242 -11.31 15.02 17.49
C ILE A 242 -11.67 16.49 17.22
N ASP A 243 -11.26 17.42 18.09
CA ASP A 243 -11.48 18.86 17.94
C ASP A 243 -10.48 19.54 16.98
N THR A 244 -9.41 18.85 16.55
CA THR A 244 -8.49 19.37 15.53
C THR A 244 -9.01 19.14 14.12
N SER A 245 -8.42 19.81 13.12
CA SER A 245 -8.86 19.63 11.73
C SER A 245 -8.60 18.20 11.24
N GLY A 246 -7.42 17.66 11.53
CA GLY A 246 -7.05 16.27 11.23
C GLY A 246 -7.91 15.25 11.99
N GLY A 247 -8.11 15.42 13.30
CA GLY A 247 -8.91 14.48 14.09
C GLY A 247 -10.39 14.50 13.74
N ALA A 248 -10.95 15.68 13.46
CA ALA A 248 -12.33 15.81 12.96
C ALA A 248 -12.49 15.12 11.59
N LEU A 249 -11.50 15.24 10.71
CA LEU A 249 -11.50 14.54 9.42
C LEU A 249 -11.47 13.02 9.64
N ARG A 250 -10.57 12.51 10.49
CA ARG A 250 -10.50 11.07 10.83
C ARG A 250 -11.84 10.57 11.37
N ALA A 251 -12.44 11.30 12.32
CA ALA A 251 -13.75 10.98 12.89
C ALA A 251 -14.87 10.96 11.83
N SER A 252 -14.88 11.93 10.91
CA SER A 252 -15.87 11.99 9.82
C SER A 252 -15.78 10.80 8.86
N LEU A 253 -14.62 10.13 8.81
CA LEU A 253 -14.37 8.92 8.03
C LEU A 253 -14.67 7.63 8.79
N GLY A 254 -15.25 7.73 9.99
CA GLY A 254 -15.69 6.58 10.77
C GLY A 254 -14.72 6.10 11.84
N HIS A 255 -13.61 6.81 12.07
CA HIS A 255 -12.63 6.47 13.11
C HIS A 255 -12.38 7.67 14.06
N PRO A 256 -13.21 7.85 15.10
CA PRO A 256 -13.11 9.01 15.99
C PRO A 256 -11.88 8.97 16.91
N ASP A 257 -11.45 7.78 17.32
CA ASP A 257 -10.35 7.61 18.27
C ASP A 257 -8.99 7.83 17.58
N PRO A 258 -7.99 8.43 18.24
CA PRO A 258 -6.64 8.50 17.69
C PRO A 258 -6.05 7.10 17.45
N TYR A 259 -5.32 6.91 16.35
CA TYR A 259 -4.49 5.72 16.17
C TYR A 259 -3.23 5.81 17.06
N GLN A 260 -2.55 4.68 17.26
CA GLN A 260 -1.19 4.68 17.82
C GLN A 260 -0.20 5.23 16.79
N LEU A 261 0.77 6.04 17.22
CA LEU A 261 1.91 6.46 16.40
C LEU A 261 3.07 6.92 17.27
N ASN A 262 4.14 6.13 17.33
CA ASN A 262 5.38 6.51 18.01
C ASN A 262 6.51 6.90 17.06
N PHE A 263 6.44 6.50 15.78
CA PHE A 263 7.54 6.62 14.83
C PHE A 263 7.12 7.28 13.51
N VAL A 264 7.89 8.28 13.09
CA VAL A 264 7.77 8.90 11.77
C VAL A 264 9.13 8.86 11.09
N GLU A 265 9.18 8.32 9.88
CA GLU A 265 10.39 8.32 9.06
C GLU A 265 10.35 9.43 8.01
N VAL A 266 11.43 10.21 7.90
CA VAL A 266 11.49 11.37 7.00
C VAL A 266 12.23 10.99 5.72
N GLY A 267 11.47 10.69 4.68
CA GLY A 267 11.98 10.31 3.36
C GLY A 267 12.12 8.81 3.18
N ASN A 268 12.92 8.41 2.18
CA ASN A 268 13.31 7.03 1.90
C ASN A 268 14.62 7.06 1.12
N GLU A 269 15.63 6.29 1.55
CA GLU A 269 16.93 6.16 0.88
C GLU A 269 17.56 7.47 0.37
N ASP A 270 17.48 8.56 1.14
CA ASP A 270 17.89 9.89 0.67
C ASP A 270 19.39 10.03 0.40
N ASN A 271 20.20 9.02 0.76
CA ASN A 271 21.59 8.89 0.33
C ASN A 271 21.73 8.48 -1.15
N LEU A 272 20.65 8.04 -1.79
CA LEU A 272 20.58 7.68 -3.20
C LEU A 272 19.96 8.80 -4.04
N ALA A 273 19.83 8.57 -5.35
CA ALA A 273 19.14 9.44 -6.32
C ALA A 273 19.54 10.93 -6.31
N GLY A 274 20.73 11.28 -5.80
CA GLY A 274 21.19 12.67 -5.67
C GLY A 274 20.67 13.42 -4.44
N GLY A 275 20.03 12.74 -3.49
CA GLY A 275 19.48 13.35 -2.28
C GLY A 275 20.51 13.75 -1.22
N CYS A 276 21.67 13.07 -1.18
CA CYS A 276 22.61 13.11 -0.05
C CYS A 276 23.05 14.53 0.36
N GLU A 277 23.43 15.38 -0.58
CA GLU A 277 23.91 16.75 -0.30
C GLU A 277 22.83 17.60 0.36
N SER A 278 21.58 17.42 -0.07
CA SER A 278 20.43 18.19 0.42
C SER A 278 19.79 17.60 1.67
N TYR A 279 19.99 16.31 1.96
CA TYR A 279 19.20 15.61 2.99
C TYR A 279 19.41 16.20 4.38
N LYS A 280 20.62 16.70 4.70
CA LYS A 280 20.93 17.30 5.99
C LYS A 280 19.95 18.41 6.38
N GLN A 281 19.72 19.36 5.48
CA GLN A 281 18.82 20.48 5.74
C GLN A 281 17.35 20.06 5.66
N ARG A 282 16.99 19.15 4.74
CA ARG A 282 15.62 18.65 4.60
C ARG A 282 15.21 17.90 5.87
N PHE A 283 16.03 16.97 6.34
CA PHE A 283 15.79 16.24 7.58
C PHE A 283 15.62 17.17 8.78
N VAL A 284 16.51 18.15 8.97
CA VAL A 284 16.40 19.10 10.09
C VAL A 284 15.09 19.91 10.03
N GLN A 285 14.68 20.37 8.85
CA GLN A 285 13.43 21.13 8.70
C GLN A 285 12.20 20.30 9.12
N PHE A 286 12.13 19.03 8.71
CA PHE A 286 11.06 18.12 9.16
C PHE A 286 11.19 17.75 10.63
N PHE A 287 12.40 17.44 11.10
CA PHE A 287 12.66 17.06 12.48
C PHE A 287 12.21 18.16 13.44
N ASP A 288 12.65 19.40 13.21
CA ASP A 288 12.32 20.54 14.06
C ASP A 288 10.80 20.76 14.08
N ALA A 289 10.13 20.76 12.92
CA ALA A 289 8.68 20.93 12.84
C ALA A 289 7.90 19.81 13.54
N ILE A 290 8.31 18.54 13.36
CA ILE A 290 7.66 17.39 14.00
C ILE A 290 7.90 17.42 15.51
N LYS A 291 9.12 17.73 15.98
CA LYS A 291 9.43 17.81 17.41
C LYS A 291 8.73 18.98 18.09
N GLU A 292 8.55 20.10 17.41
CA GLU A 292 7.79 21.25 17.92
C GLU A 292 6.30 20.89 18.10
N ALA A 293 5.68 20.28 17.10
CA ALA A 293 4.26 19.93 17.14
C ALA A 293 3.95 18.69 17.98
N TYR A 294 4.83 17.68 17.92
CA TYR A 294 4.63 16.34 18.50
C TYR A 294 5.91 15.83 19.16
N PRO A 295 6.32 16.42 20.31
CA PRO A 295 7.59 16.12 20.97
C PRO A 295 7.71 14.65 21.44
N GLN A 296 6.61 13.90 21.52
CA GLN A 296 6.59 12.48 21.84
C GLN A 296 7.00 11.57 20.67
N ILE A 297 6.90 12.03 19.42
CA ILE A 297 7.24 11.22 18.26
C ILE A 297 8.76 11.04 18.17
N THR A 298 9.18 9.80 17.92
CA THR A 298 10.54 9.46 17.52
C THR A 298 10.65 9.64 16.02
N VAL A 299 11.60 10.47 15.59
CA VAL A 299 11.81 10.78 14.17
C VAL A 299 12.99 9.97 13.66
N LEU A 300 12.77 9.21 12.59
CA LEU A 300 13.78 8.40 11.93
C LEU A 300 14.32 9.14 10.69
N THR A 301 15.63 9.06 10.49
CA THR A 301 16.24 9.37 9.19
C THR A 301 15.92 8.25 8.21
N SER A 302 16.02 8.50 6.91
CA SER A 302 15.85 7.52 5.82
C SER A 302 17.18 6.89 5.38
N THR A 303 18.25 7.14 6.12
CA THR A 303 19.59 6.63 5.88
C THR A 303 20.45 6.73 7.12
N SER A 304 21.41 5.81 7.24
CA SER A 304 22.45 5.80 8.27
C SER A 304 23.78 6.36 7.77
N ASP A 305 23.86 6.77 6.49
CA ASP A 305 25.09 7.32 5.92
C ASP A 305 25.41 8.68 6.53
N ARG A 306 26.40 8.70 7.43
CA ARG A 306 26.85 9.91 8.15
C ARG A 306 27.28 11.04 7.20
N ALA A 307 27.70 10.74 5.97
CA ALA A 307 28.04 11.77 5.00
C ALA A 307 26.81 12.59 4.55
N CYS A 308 25.62 11.98 4.59
CA CYS A 308 24.34 12.57 4.16
C CYS A 308 23.52 13.14 5.32
N LEU A 309 24.00 12.99 6.56
CA LEU A 309 23.28 13.41 7.77
C LEU A 309 23.83 14.73 8.35
N PRO A 310 23.01 15.49 9.11
CA PRO A 310 23.48 16.63 9.86
C PRO A 310 24.57 16.23 10.87
N ASP A 311 25.51 17.14 11.14
CA ASP A 311 26.57 16.95 12.12
C ASP A 311 26.59 18.14 13.10
N PRO A 312 26.19 17.95 14.38
CA PRO A 312 25.73 16.68 14.96
C PRO A 312 24.35 16.24 14.44
N ILE A 313 24.05 14.94 14.55
CA ILE A 313 22.69 14.44 14.34
C ILE A 313 21.80 14.93 15.49
N PRO A 314 20.57 15.42 15.23
CA PRO A 314 19.64 15.83 16.27
C PRO A 314 19.44 14.77 17.35
N GLU A 315 19.48 15.19 18.62
CA GLU A 315 19.30 14.31 19.77
C GLU A 315 17.92 13.63 19.71
N GLY A 316 17.88 12.31 19.92
CA GLY A 316 16.66 11.52 19.86
C GLY A 316 16.24 11.09 18.46
N ALA A 317 16.93 11.52 17.39
CA ALA A 317 16.75 10.94 16.07
C ALA A 317 17.29 9.50 16.01
N TRP A 318 16.58 8.63 15.31
CA TRP A 318 16.98 7.25 15.02
C TRP A 318 17.45 7.14 13.58
N LEU A 319 18.29 6.14 13.30
CA LEU A 319 18.87 5.94 11.96
C LEU A 319 18.22 4.76 11.25
N ASP A 320 17.82 4.93 10.00
CA ASP A 320 17.43 3.81 9.14
C ASP A 320 18.61 3.24 8.34
N PHE A 321 18.80 1.93 8.40
CA PHE A 321 19.83 1.17 7.68
C PHE A 321 19.19 0.18 6.72
N HIS A 322 19.57 0.25 5.44
CA HIS A 322 19.15 -0.69 4.41
C HIS A 322 20.31 -1.58 3.96
N ASP A 323 20.09 -2.90 3.90
CA ASP A 323 21.11 -3.85 3.44
C ASP A 323 20.54 -5.00 2.61
N TYR A 324 20.71 -4.89 1.30
CA TYR A 324 20.45 -5.97 0.36
C TYR A 324 21.76 -6.62 -0.05
N ASN A 325 21.98 -7.86 0.40
CA ASN A 325 23.31 -8.44 0.34
C ASN A 325 23.34 -9.91 -0.09
N VAL A 326 24.54 -10.44 -0.29
CA VAL A 326 24.76 -11.88 -0.55
C VAL A 326 25.05 -12.64 0.76
N PRO A 327 24.78 -13.95 0.82
CA PRO A 327 24.94 -14.73 2.06
C PRO A 327 26.28 -14.58 2.77
N GLU A 328 27.38 -14.54 2.02
CA GLU A 328 28.73 -14.42 2.56
C GLU A 328 28.91 -13.11 3.34
N ASN A 329 28.33 -12.02 2.84
CA ASN A 329 28.44 -10.71 3.49
C ASN A 329 27.63 -10.66 4.78
N TYR A 330 26.43 -11.24 4.81
CA TYR A 330 25.64 -11.34 6.04
C TYR A 330 26.32 -12.18 7.12
N ILE A 331 26.96 -13.29 6.75
CA ILE A 331 27.72 -14.10 7.70
C ILE A 331 28.92 -13.32 8.25
N ASN A 332 29.63 -12.61 7.37
CA ASN A 332 30.79 -11.80 7.76
C ASN A 332 30.40 -10.54 8.55
N ALA A 333 29.14 -10.11 8.49
CA ALA A 333 28.63 -8.94 9.19
C ALA A 333 28.06 -9.26 10.58
N TYR A 334 28.27 -10.47 11.10
CA TYR A 334 27.79 -10.88 12.43
C TYR A 334 28.23 -9.93 13.56
N ASP A 335 29.43 -9.38 13.48
CA ASP A 335 30.02 -8.43 14.44
C ASP A 335 30.04 -6.97 13.95
N PHE A 336 29.37 -6.68 12.84
CA PHE A 336 29.38 -5.35 12.23
C PHE A 336 28.93 -4.23 13.19
N TYR A 337 27.94 -4.51 14.05
CA TYR A 337 27.40 -3.52 14.98
C TYR A 337 28.09 -3.50 16.36
N ASP A 338 29.05 -4.39 16.62
CA ASP A 338 29.70 -4.50 17.94
C ASP A 338 30.46 -3.24 18.34
N ASP A 339 30.98 -2.47 17.37
CA ASP A 339 31.67 -1.19 17.59
C ASP A 339 30.87 0.02 17.06
N TRP A 340 29.59 -0.16 16.75
CA TRP A 340 28.73 0.92 16.27
C TRP A 340 28.59 2.07 17.29
N ASP A 341 28.31 3.28 16.84
CA ASP A 341 28.06 4.41 17.75
C ASP A 341 26.73 4.23 18.50
N ARG A 342 26.76 4.24 19.83
CA ARG A 342 25.57 4.03 20.70
C ARG A 342 24.79 5.33 20.96
N ALA A 343 25.19 6.46 20.37
CA ALA A 343 24.48 7.73 20.55
C ALA A 343 23.07 7.74 19.92
N HIS A 344 22.86 7.01 18.83
CA HIS A 344 21.59 6.97 18.10
C HIS A 344 21.13 5.52 17.88
N PRO A 345 19.90 5.16 18.28
CA PRO A 345 19.33 3.86 17.94
C PRO A 345 19.16 3.67 16.44
N VAL A 346 19.16 2.42 16.00
CA VAL A 346 19.09 2.02 14.60
C VAL A 346 17.87 1.16 14.35
N PHE A 347 17.16 1.51 13.28
CA PHE A 347 16.17 0.70 12.59
C PHE A 347 16.84 0.10 11.35
N ILE A 348 16.76 -1.21 11.16
CA ILE A 348 17.16 -1.85 9.90
C ILE A 348 15.93 -1.95 9.01
N GLY A 349 15.56 -0.85 8.35
CA GLY A 349 14.27 -0.69 7.67
C GLY A 349 14.09 -1.56 6.44
N GLU A 350 15.19 -2.00 5.83
CA GLU A 350 15.17 -2.97 4.75
C GLU A 350 16.36 -3.92 4.83
N TYR A 351 16.08 -5.23 4.84
CA TYR A 351 17.10 -6.21 4.52
C TYR A 351 16.51 -7.39 3.75
N ALA A 352 17.30 -7.95 2.83
CA ALA A 352 17.04 -9.25 2.24
C ALA A 352 18.22 -9.72 1.41
N ARG A 353 18.34 -11.05 1.28
CA ARG A 353 19.25 -11.62 0.31
C ARG A 353 18.92 -11.17 -1.10
N TRP A 354 19.94 -10.63 -1.75
CA TRP A 354 19.90 -10.21 -3.14
C TRP A 354 20.40 -11.31 -4.11
N GLY A 355 19.96 -11.23 -5.36
CA GLY A 355 20.43 -12.03 -6.49
C GLY A 355 19.69 -13.35 -6.73
N VAL A 356 18.57 -13.61 -6.03
CA VAL A 356 17.79 -14.84 -6.18
C VAL A 356 16.35 -14.61 -6.62
N LYS A 357 15.72 -15.65 -7.18
CA LYS A 357 14.31 -15.54 -7.57
C LYS A 357 13.39 -15.70 -6.36
N TRP A 358 13.73 -16.67 -5.52
CA TRP A 358 12.97 -17.09 -4.34
C TRP A 358 13.91 -17.18 -3.15
N SER A 359 13.38 -16.96 -1.96
CA SER A 359 14.09 -17.28 -0.72
C SER A 359 14.50 -18.76 -0.76
N ASP A 360 15.73 -19.05 -0.34
CA ASP A 360 16.24 -20.40 -0.21
C ASP A 360 16.89 -20.57 1.16
N MET A 361 17.22 -21.82 1.50
CA MET A 361 17.79 -22.13 2.81
C MET A 361 19.12 -21.40 3.06
N ARG A 362 19.93 -21.18 2.02
CA ARG A 362 21.21 -20.47 2.18
C ARG A 362 20.98 -19.02 2.58
N GLY A 363 20.03 -18.34 1.95
CA GLY A 363 19.63 -16.97 2.28
C GLY A 363 19.09 -16.86 3.68
N ALA A 364 18.08 -17.67 4.02
CA ALA A 364 17.45 -17.63 5.33
C ALA A 364 18.45 -17.95 6.47
N CYS A 365 19.38 -18.88 6.29
CA CYS A 365 20.44 -19.12 7.27
C CYS A 365 21.39 -17.92 7.41
N SER A 366 21.79 -17.28 6.30
CA SER A 366 22.70 -16.13 6.37
C SER A 366 22.05 -14.90 7.00
N GLU A 367 20.78 -14.65 6.68
CA GLU A 367 19.97 -13.59 7.29
C GLU A 367 19.83 -13.84 8.80
N ALA A 368 19.56 -15.07 9.22
CA ALA A 368 19.50 -15.43 10.64
C ALA A 368 20.85 -15.22 11.36
N VAL A 369 21.99 -15.48 10.71
CA VAL A 369 23.30 -15.16 11.29
C VAL A 369 23.47 -13.66 11.49
N TYR A 370 23.05 -12.86 10.52
CA TYR A 370 23.11 -11.41 10.65
C TYR A 370 22.19 -10.89 11.77
N MET A 371 20.97 -11.45 11.86
CA MET A 371 20.01 -11.17 12.93
C MET A 371 20.56 -11.48 14.33
N MET A 372 21.34 -12.55 14.50
CA MET A 372 22.00 -12.81 15.79
C MET A 372 22.99 -11.70 16.17
N GLY A 373 23.62 -11.04 15.19
CA GLY A 373 24.45 -9.87 15.42
C GLY A 373 23.64 -8.67 15.90
N TRP A 374 22.42 -8.48 15.37
CA TRP A 374 21.50 -7.44 15.81
C TRP A 374 21.00 -7.68 17.23
N GLU A 375 20.58 -8.90 17.55
CA GLU A 375 20.09 -9.26 18.89
C GLU A 375 21.19 -9.09 19.95
N ARG A 376 22.44 -9.43 19.61
CA ARG A 376 23.60 -9.14 20.47
C ARG A 376 23.77 -7.64 20.74
N ASN A 377 23.43 -6.80 19.77
CA ASN A 377 23.52 -5.34 19.82
C ASN A 377 22.14 -4.69 20.01
N ALA A 378 21.22 -5.36 20.71
CA ALA A 378 19.86 -4.86 20.95
C ALA A 378 19.83 -3.59 21.83
N ASP A 379 20.97 -3.19 22.41
CA ASP A 379 21.15 -1.87 23.03
C ASP A 379 21.05 -0.73 22.01
N VAL A 380 21.45 -0.96 20.75
CA VAL A 380 21.40 0.03 19.66
C VAL A 380 20.46 -0.35 18.52
N ILE A 381 20.41 -1.61 18.09
CA ILE A 381 19.46 -2.08 17.05
C ILE A 381 18.11 -2.33 17.71
N LYS A 382 17.08 -1.59 17.29
CA LYS A 382 15.76 -1.61 17.96
C LYS A 382 14.65 -2.23 17.15
N LEU A 383 14.76 -2.13 15.83
CA LEU A 383 13.76 -2.56 14.87
C LEU A 383 14.50 -3.10 13.65
N ALA A 384 13.96 -4.10 12.98
CA ALA A 384 14.44 -4.57 11.67
C ALA A 384 13.24 -4.98 10.83
N ALA A 385 13.30 -4.89 9.50
CA ALA A 385 12.21 -5.32 8.63
C ALA A 385 12.72 -5.99 7.35
N TYR A 386 12.24 -7.21 7.08
CA TYR A 386 12.53 -7.90 5.82
C TYR A 386 11.80 -7.23 4.65
N ALA A 387 12.50 -7.08 3.54
CA ALA A 387 12.00 -6.34 2.38
C ALA A 387 12.23 -7.07 1.04
N PRO A 388 11.24 -7.12 0.14
CA PRO A 388 9.83 -6.77 0.32
C PRO A 388 9.05 -7.86 1.07
N THR A 389 7.99 -7.47 1.80
CA THR A 389 7.20 -8.43 2.61
C THR A 389 6.23 -9.28 1.79
N LEU A 390 5.59 -8.72 0.75
CA LEU A 390 4.59 -9.41 -0.06
C LEU A 390 4.95 -9.40 -1.54
N GLN A 391 4.61 -10.49 -2.22
CA GLN A 391 4.75 -10.63 -3.66
C GLN A 391 3.48 -11.27 -4.23
N ASN A 392 2.84 -10.60 -5.17
CA ASN A 392 1.84 -11.26 -6.01
C ASN A 392 2.54 -12.09 -7.09
N TYR A 393 2.25 -13.39 -7.14
CA TYR A 393 2.83 -14.27 -8.14
C TYR A 393 2.07 -14.17 -9.47
N ASP A 394 2.65 -13.46 -10.43
CA ASP A 394 2.26 -13.50 -11.84
C ASP A 394 3.41 -14.11 -12.66
N PRO A 395 3.21 -15.28 -13.32
CA PRO A 395 4.25 -15.93 -14.11
C PRO A 395 4.69 -15.14 -15.36
N VAL A 396 3.94 -14.11 -15.77
CA VAL A 396 4.20 -13.27 -16.94
C VAL A 396 4.65 -11.85 -16.56
N ASN A 397 4.04 -11.21 -15.55
CA ASN A 397 4.28 -9.79 -15.22
C ASN A 397 4.72 -9.50 -13.78
N GLY A 398 5.14 -10.50 -12.99
CA GLY A 398 5.64 -10.25 -11.64
C GLY A 398 6.78 -9.22 -11.65
N GLN A 399 6.53 -8.01 -11.12
CA GLN A 399 7.49 -6.89 -11.16
C GLN A 399 8.73 -7.14 -10.30
N TRP A 400 8.61 -7.96 -9.26
CA TRP A 400 9.72 -8.25 -8.35
C TRP A 400 9.88 -9.74 -8.08
N THR A 401 11.12 -10.18 -8.06
CA THR A 401 11.69 -11.38 -7.42
C THR A 401 12.95 -10.87 -6.70
N ALA A 402 13.61 -11.57 -5.77
CA ALA A 402 14.79 -11.07 -5.01
C ALA A 402 16.05 -10.74 -5.88
N ARG A 403 15.87 -9.99 -6.97
CA ARG A 403 16.68 -9.84 -8.16
C ARG A 403 16.72 -8.38 -8.66
N HIS A 404 15.70 -7.53 -8.49
CA HIS A 404 15.70 -6.15 -9.08
C HIS A 404 14.93 -5.07 -8.29
N ARG A 405 15.55 -3.88 -8.15
CA ARG A 405 15.28 -2.75 -7.22
C ARG A 405 14.03 -1.85 -7.39
N PHE A 406 12.94 -2.22 -8.08
CA PHE A 406 11.82 -1.25 -8.28
C PHE A 406 10.38 -1.77 -8.04
N SER A 407 9.69 -1.13 -7.06
CA SER A 407 8.23 -1.04 -6.75
C SER A 407 7.78 -1.49 -5.34
N HIS A 408 6.78 -0.73 -4.86
CA HIS A 408 5.91 -0.76 -3.66
C HIS A 408 6.17 -1.83 -2.61
N SER A 409 6.65 -1.42 -1.44
CA SER A 409 6.79 -2.33 -0.32
C SER A 409 6.01 -1.84 0.89
N ILE A 410 5.14 -2.73 1.35
CA ILE A 410 4.62 -2.74 2.71
C ILE A 410 5.67 -3.55 3.48
N TYR A 411 6.24 -3.02 4.56
CA TYR A 411 7.33 -3.69 5.28
C TYR A 411 6.89 -4.11 6.68
N MET A 412 6.92 -5.42 6.97
CA MET A 412 6.71 -5.98 8.31
C MET A 412 7.80 -7.01 8.60
N LEU A 413 8.48 -6.94 9.76
CA LEU A 413 8.87 -8.10 10.60
C LEU A 413 10.03 -7.84 11.59
N CYS A 414 9.82 -8.30 12.84
CA CYS A 414 10.70 -8.38 14.03
C CYS A 414 10.52 -7.25 15.04
#